data_AF-A0A7S3X1G8-F1
#
_entry.id   AF-A0A7S3X1G8-F1
#
_cell.length_a   1.000
_cell.length_b   1.000
_cell.length_c   1.000
_cell.angle_alpha   90.00
_cell.angle_beta   90.00
_cell.angle_gamma   90.00
#
_symmetry.space_group_name_H-M   'P 1'
#
loop_
_entity.id
_entity.type
_entity.pdbx_description
1 polymer ?
#
loop_
_entity_poly.entity_id
_entity_poly.type
_entity_poly.pdbx_seq_one_letter_code
_entity_poly.pdbx_strand_id
1 'polypeptide(L)'
;TFWPDFARFGMTSLDVDITSLMMKRVYDIAGSTARKVRVTLNGRQLPVRCFEEYTGMYLKPAADGSAAPCMYERCSDRWEVAVGISDGSFSQVSFVNSINTIKGGTHVAHVADQVVEALLKKVKGKNRGGIDIKPAHVKNHLWIFINCLVENPEFDSQTK
;
A
#
# COMPACT_ATOMS: atom_id res chain seq x y z
N THR A 1 3.88 6.65 27.51
CA THR A 1 2.66 5.85 27.76
C THR A 1 1.48 6.80 27.88
N PHE A 2 0.30 6.41 27.40
CA PHE A 2 -0.92 7.21 27.49
C PHE A 2 -2.13 6.30 27.75
N TRP A 3 -3.21 6.86 28.27
CA TRP A 3 -4.50 6.19 28.42
C TRP A 3 -5.55 6.99 27.64
N PRO A 4 -6.20 6.39 26.62
CA PRO A 4 -7.27 7.06 25.90
C PRO A 4 -8.42 7.43 26.84
N ASP A 5 -8.95 8.64 26.69
CA ASP A 5 -10.20 9.05 27.34
C ASP A 5 -11.38 8.40 26.61
N PHE A 6 -11.72 7.16 27.00
CA PHE A 6 -12.75 6.38 26.32
C PHE A 6 -14.12 7.09 26.31
N ALA A 7 -14.43 7.90 27.33
CA ALA A 7 -15.70 8.62 27.42
C ALA A 7 -15.87 9.62 26.27
N ARG A 8 -14.80 10.30 25.85
CA ARG A 8 -14.83 11.21 24.68
C ARG A 8 -15.10 10.50 23.36
N PHE A 9 -14.80 9.20 23.28
CA PHE A 9 -15.01 8.40 22.10
C PHE A 9 -16.28 7.53 22.19
N GLY A 10 -17.05 7.62 23.28
CA GLY A 10 -18.23 6.78 23.50
C GLY A 10 -17.87 5.29 23.68
N MET A 11 -16.67 4.99 24.17
CA MET A 11 -16.14 3.65 24.34
C MET A 11 -16.00 3.30 25.82
N THR A 12 -15.86 2.01 26.12
CA THR A 12 -15.55 1.52 27.48
C THR A 12 -14.18 0.87 27.56
N SER A 13 -13.66 0.38 26.43
CA SER A 13 -12.37 -0.28 26.32
C SER A 13 -11.92 -0.29 24.85
N LEU A 14 -10.70 -0.76 24.59
CA LEU A 14 -10.24 -1.07 23.25
C LEU A 14 -10.79 -2.44 22.84
N ASP A 15 -11.79 -2.45 21.97
CA ASP A 15 -12.33 -3.68 21.37
C ASP A 15 -11.38 -4.29 20.34
N VAL A 16 -11.80 -5.42 19.76
CA VAL A 16 -11.01 -6.16 18.77
C VAL A 16 -10.76 -5.36 17.50
N ASP A 17 -11.69 -4.50 17.08
CA ASP A 17 -11.60 -3.77 15.81
C ASP A 17 -10.58 -2.64 15.90
N ILE A 18 -10.68 -1.80 16.95
CA ILE A 18 -9.71 -0.72 17.15
C ILE A 18 -8.32 -1.29 17.44
N THR A 19 -8.26 -2.38 18.21
CA THR A 19 -6.99 -3.05 18.51
C THR A 19 -6.37 -3.60 17.23
N SER A 20 -7.16 -4.23 16.36
CA SER A 20 -6.69 -4.73 15.06
C SER A 20 -6.18 -3.60 14.16
N LEU A 21 -6.86 -2.44 14.15
CA LEU A 21 -6.41 -1.28 13.38
C LEU A 21 -5.08 -0.72 13.91
N MET A 22 -4.93 -0.62 15.24
CA MET A 22 -3.69 -0.20 15.88
C MET A 22 -2.56 -1.20 15.60
N MET A 23 -2.82 -2.50 15.70
CA MET A 23 -1.86 -3.55 15.38
C MET A 23 -1.41 -3.48 13.92
N LYS A 24 -2.36 -3.38 12.97
CA LYS A 24 -2.06 -3.18 11.55
C LYS A 24 -1.19 -1.94 11.35
N ARG A 25 -1.46 -0.85 12.07
CA ARG A 25 -0.63 0.35 11.99
C ARG A 25 0.81 0.12 12.47
N VAL A 26 1.04 -0.76 13.44
CA VAL A 26 2.41 -1.15 13.84
C VAL A 26 3.12 -1.92 12.73
N TYR A 27 2.41 -2.81 12.02
CA TYR A 27 2.94 -3.47 10.81
C TYR A 27 3.23 -2.48 9.68
N ASP A 28 2.36 -1.50 9.45
CA ASP A 28 2.60 -0.42 8.47
C ASP A 28 3.92 0.30 8.76
N ILE A 29 4.22 0.60 10.03
CA ILE A 29 5.50 1.21 10.42
C ILE A 29 6.67 0.26 10.15
N ALA A 30 6.54 -1.02 10.47
CA ALA A 30 7.60 -2.01 10.20
C ALA A 30 7.92 -2.13 8.70
N GLY A 31 6.91 -2.04 7.83
CA GLY A 31 7.06 -2.09 6.39
C GLY A 31 7.55 -0.79 5.74
N SER A 32 7.11 0.36 6.23
CA SER A 32 7.40 1.67 5.61
C SER A 32 8.64 2.39 6.16
N THR A 33 9.26 1.86 7.20
CA THR A 33 10.49 2.42 7.78
C THR A 33 11.75 1.83 7.16
N ALA A 34 12.91 2.42 7.46
CA ALA A 34 14.19 1.91 6.98
C ALA A 34 14.48 0.50 7.54
N ARG A 35 15.05 -0.38 6.70
CA ARG A 35 15.33 -1.81 7.02
C ARG A 35 16.11 -2.06 8.33
N LYS A 36 16.85 -1.07 8.82
CA LYS A 36 17.61 -1.13 10.07
C LYS A 36 16.74 -1.03 11.33
N VAL A 37 15.51 -0.52 11.21
CA VAL A 37 14.59 -0.35 12.33
C VAL A 37 13.87 -1.67 12.59
N ARG A 38 13.94 -2.16 13.83
CA ARG A 38 13.20 -3.34 14.29
C ARG A 38 11.98 -2.87 15.06
N VAL A 39 10.81 -3.36 14.67
CA VAL A 39 9.55 -3.01 15.32
C VAL A 39 9.08 -4.18 16.18
N THR A 40 8.68 -3.88 17.42
CA THR A 40 8.15 -4.86 18.38
C THR A 40 6.75 -4.46 18.82
N LEU A 41 5.87 -5.44 18.94
CA LEU A 41 4.52 -5.29 19.49
C LEU A 41 4.36 -6.27 20.65
N ASN A 42 3.98 -5.77 21.83
CA ASN A 42 3.80 -6.58 23.05
C ASN A 42 4.98 -7.51 23.35
N GLY A 43 6.21 -6.98 23.23
CA GLY A 43 7.45 -7.72 23.49
C GLY A 43 7.88 -8.70 22.39
N ARG A 44 7.12 -8.82 21.30
CA ARG A 44 7.47 -9.69 20.16
C ARG A 44 7.89 -8.86 18.96
N GLN A 45 9.02 -9.20 18.36
CA GLN A 45 9.45 -8.57 17.12
C GLN A 45 8.52 -8.98 15.96
N LEU A 46 8.10 -8.03 15.15
CA LEU A 46 7.27 -8.31 13.99
C LEU A 46 8.09 -9.03 12.90
N PRO A 47 7.49 -9.99 12.18
CA PRO A 47 8.15 -10.75 11.11
C PRO A 47 8.18 -9.97 9.78
N VAL A 48 8.44 -8.66 9.82
CA VAL A 48 8.50 -7.76 8.66
C VAL A 48 9.67 -6.81 8.82
N ARG A 49 10.53 -6.74 7.81
CA ARG A 49 11.80 -6.02 7.85
C ARG A 49 11.97 -5.00 6.73
N CYS A 50 11.11 -5.05 5.71
CA CYS A 50 11.15 -4.13 4.57
C CYS A 50 9.79 -4.01 3.90
N PHE A 51 9.68 -3.05 2.99
CA PHE A 51 8.45 -2.79 2.27
C PHE A 51 8.01 -3.97 1.40
N GLU A 52 8.95 -4.64 0.72
CA GLU A 52 8.68 -5.84 -0.07
C GLU A 52 7.97 -6.94 0.76
N GLU A 53 8.54 -7.32 1.91
CA GLU A 53 7.94 -8.30 2.83
C GLU A 53 6.54 -7.86 3.29
N TYR A 54 6.39 -6.57 3.60
CA TYR A 54 5.10 -5.99 3.98
C TYR A 54 4.05 -6.11 2.87
N THR A 55 4.39 -5.81 1.61
CA THR A 55 3.46 -5.97 0.48
C THR A 55 3.04 -7.42 0.29
N GLY A 56 3.95 -8.38 0.51
CA GLY A 56 3.64 -9.81 0.47
C GLY A 56 2.56 -10.25 1.46
N MET A 57 2.41 -9.55 2.59
CA MET A 57 1.36 -9.87 3.58
C MET A 57 -0.07 -9.60 3.07
N TYR A 58 -0.24 -8.73 2.08
CA TYR A 58 -1.55 -8.42 1.48
C TYR A 58 -1.97 -9.46 0.44
N LEU A 59 -0.98 -10.07 -0.19
CA LEU A 59 -1.16 -10.83 -1.40
C LEU A 59 -1.40 -12.29 -1.04
N LYS A 60 -2.66 -12.71 -1.15
CA LYS A 60 -3.05 -14.09 -0.88
C LYS A 60 -2.40 -15.01 -1.93
N PRO A 61 -1.80 -16.14 -1.51
CA PRO A 61 -1.41 -17.18 -2.43
C PRO A 61 -2.62 -17.60 -3.27
N ALA A 62 -2.38 -17.98 -4.52
CA ALA A 62 -3.42 -18.58 -5.36
C ALA A 62 -3.87 -19.92 -4.77
N ALA A 63 -5.03 -20.41 -5.20
CA ALA A 63 -5.63 -21.65 -4.69
C ALA A 63 -4.71 -22.89 -4.90
N ASP A 64 -3.79 -22.82 -5.86
CA ASP A 64 -2.78 -23.85 -6.14
C ASP A 64 -1.51 -23.72 -5.27
N GLY A 65 -1.49 -22.76 -4.35
CA GLY A 65 -0.35 -22.48 -3.46
C GLY A 65 0.75 -21.63 -4.09
N SER A 66 0.60 -21.19 -5.35
CA SER A 66 1.56 -20.27 -5.98
C SER A 66 1.47 -18.86 -5.37
N ALA A 67 2.59 -18.15 -5.34
CA ALA A 67 2.62 -16.76 -4.87
C ALA A 67 1.75 -15.88 -5.76
N ALA A 68 0.96 -14.98 -5.16
CA ALA A 68 0.20 -14.01 -5.94
C ALA A 68 1.13 -13.18 -6.83
N PRO A 69 0.77 -12.94 -8.10
CA PRO A 69 1.59 -12.12 -8.99
C PRO A 69 1.80 -10.72 -8.41
N CYS A 70 3.06 -10.40 -8.13
CA CYS A 70 3.49 -9.09 -7.66
C CYS A 70 4.90 -8.80 -8.15
N MET A 71 5.09 -7.60 -8.68
CA MET A 71 6.40 -7.08 -9.01
C MET A 71 6.76 -5.99 -8.03
N TYR A 72 7.87 -6.13 -7.32
CA TYR A 72 8.43 -5.11 -6.44
C TYR A 72 9.70 -4.52 -7.05
N GLU A 73 9.85 -3.20 -6.95
CA GLU A 73 11.04 -2.49 -7.36
C GLU A 73 11.35 -1.35 -6.39
N ARG A 74 12.61 -1.27 -5.97
CA ARG A 74 13.15 -0.08 -5.30
C ARG A 74 13.71 0.87 -6.35
N CYS A 75 12.87 1.77 -6.83
CA CYS A 75 13.20 2.71 -7.91
C CYS A 75 14.28 3.74 -7.50
N SER A 76 14.38 4.07 -6.20
CA SER A 76 15.44 4.92 -5.65
C SER A 76 15.57 4.76 -4.14
N ASP A 77 16.43 5.55 -3.51
CA ASP A 77 16.49 5.64 -2.04
C ASP A 77 15.21 6.19 -1.40
N ARG A 78 14.37 6.88 -2.19
CA ARG A 78 13.15 7.54 -1.73
C ARG A 78 11.87 6.92 -2.25
N TRP A 79 11.94 5.90 -3.12
CA TRP A 79 10.77 5.31 -3.75
C TRP A 79 10.91 3.80 -3.85
N GLU A 80 9.94 3.11 -3.26
CA GLU A 80 9.70 1.68 -3.44
C GLU A 80 8.27 1.51 -3.95
N VAL A 81 8.10 0.69 -4.99
CA VAL A 81 6.82 0.42 -5.62
C VAL A 81 6.63 -1.09 -5.72
N ALA A 82 5.43 -1.57 -5.39
CA ALA A 82 5.01 -2.90 -5.80
C ALA A 82 3.70 -2.83 -6.58
N VAL A 83 3.55 -3.70 -7.58
CA VAL A 83 2.34 -3.79 -8.41
C VAL A 83 1.86 -5.22 -8.41
N GLY A 84 0.68 -5.43 -7.85
CA GLY A 84 -0.09 -6.67 -7.90
C GLY A 84 -1.35 -6.54 -8.76
N ILE A 85 -2.13 -7.61 -8.79
CA ILE A 85 -3.40 -7.69 -9.51
C ILE A 85 -4.55 -7.45 -8.53
N SER A 86 -5.49 -6.59 -8.89
CA SER A 86 -6.73 -6.38 -8.14
C SER A 86 -7.93 -7.12 -8.74
N ASP A 87 -8.95 -7.35 -7.93
CA ASP A 87 -10.20 -8.01 -8.35
C ASP A 87 -11.23 -6.98 -8.85
N GLY A 88 -10.97 -6.44 -10.05
CA GLY A 88 -11.94 -5.61 -10.78
C GLY A 88 -12.11 -4.16 -10.32
N SER A 89 -11.36 -3.71 -9.31
CA SER A 89 -11.30 -2.31 -8.90
C SER A 89 -9.87 -1.87 -8.56
N PHE A 90 -9.53 -0.60 -8.85
CA PHE A 90 -8.23 -0.07 -8.51
C PHE A 90 -8.04 -0.06 -7.00
N SER A 91 -6.94 -0.64 -6.53
CA SER A 91 -6.60 -0.69 -5.10
C SER A 91 -5.22 -0.10 -4.87
N GLN A 92 -5.05 0.56 -3.72
CA GLN A 92 -3.76 1.17 -3.37
C GLN A 92 -3.46 1.04 -1.88
N VAL A 93 -2.18 0.86 -1.54
CA VAL A 93 -1.65 0.99 -0.18
C VAL A 93 -0.40 1.86 -0.27
N SER A 94 -0.44 3.07 0.28
CA SER A 94 0.65 4.01 0.12
C SER A 94 1.08 4.68 1.40
N PHE A 95 2.37 5.01 1.45
CA PHE A 95 3.01 5.72 2.53
C PHE A 95 3.83 6.89 2.03
N VAL A 96 3.63 8.06 2.64
CA VAL A 96 4.47 9.25 2.46
C VAL A 96 5.13 9.55 3.79
N ASN A 97 6.47 9.45 3.87
CA ASN A 97 7.21 9.64 5.13
C ASN A 97 6.63 8.77 6.27
N SER A 98 6.33 7.50 5.95
CA SER A 98 5.65 6.52 6.82
C SER A 98 4.21 6.85 7.24
N ILE A 99 3.60 7.94 6.77
CA ILE A 99 2.17 8.26 6.98
C ILE A 99 1.33 7.40 6.03
N ASN A 100 0.32 6.70 6.55
CA ASN A 100 -0.59 5.90 5.71
C ASN A 100 -1.59 6.81 4.97
N THR A 101 -1.36 7.04 3.68
CA THR A 101 -2.22 7.86 2.83
C THR A 101 -3.38 7.02 2.28
N ILE A 102 -4.37 6.76 3.13
CA ILE A 102 -5.50 5.84 2.85
C ILE A 102 -6.30 6.28 1.61
N LYS A 103 -6.46 7.60 1.43
CA LYS A 103 -7.16 8.18 0.27
C LYS A 103 -6.28 8.32 -0.98
N GLY A 104 -5.01 7.94 -0.89
CA GLY A 104 -4.02 8.14 -1.94
C GLY A 104 -3.54 9.59 -2.00
N GLY A 105 -3.28 10.08 -3.21
CA GLY A 105 -2.76 11.42 -3.45
C GLY A 105 -2.00 11.52 -4.76
N THR A 106 -1.29 12.64 -4.95
CA THR A 106 -0.51 12.92 -6.16
C THR A 106 0.62 11.90 -6.38
N HIS A 107 1.22 11.36 -5.31
CA HIS A 107 2.22 10.29 -5.36
C HIS A 107 1.67 8.99 -5.94
N VAL A 108 0.41 8.64 -5.59
CA VAL A 108 -0.26 7.46 -6.14
C VAL A 108 -0.56 7.67 -7.62
N ALA A 109 -1.13 8.82 -8.00
CA ALA A 109 -1.40 9.14 -9.40
C ALA A 109 -0.12 9.11 -10.24
N HIS A 110 0.96 9.73 -9.74
CA HIS A 110 2.25 9.76 -10.40
C HIS A 110 2.75 8.37 -10.80
N VAL A 111 2.70 7.39 -9.89
CA VAL A 111 3.14 6.01 -10.17
C VAL A 111 2.10 5.26 -11.01
N ALA A 112 0.83 5.33 -10.64
CA ALA A 112 -0.23 4.57 -11.28
C ALA A 112 -0.38 4.91 -12.76
N ASP A 113 -0.32 6.19 -13.10
CA ASP A 113 -0.56 6.64 -14.47
C ASP A 113 0.60 6.23 -15.40
N GLN A 114 1.86 6.23 -14.90
CA GLN A 114 3.02 5.70 -15.62
C GLN A 114 2.89 4.19 -15.90
N VAL A 115 2.46 3.42 -14.90
CA VAL A 115 2.23 1.96 -15.07
C VAL A 115 1.12 1.71 -16.09
N VAL A 116 0.01 2.45 -15.98
CA VAL A 116 -1.12 2.33 -16.91
C VAL A 116 -0.71 2.68 -18.34
N GLU A 117 0.04 3.74 -18.56
CA GLU A 117 0.51 4.15 -19.90
C GLU A 117 1.40 3.06 -20.54
N ALA A 118 2.37 2.54 -19.79
CA ALA A 118 3.28 1.50 -20.26
C ALA A 118 2.54 0.19 -20.60
N LEU A 119 1.59 -0.23 -19.75
CA LEU A 119 0.75 -1.39 -20.00
C LEU A 119 -0.16 -1.18 -21.19
N LEU A 120 -0.79 -0.02 -21.31
CA LEU A 120 -1.72 0.29 -22.39
C LEU A 120 -1.02 0.22 -23.75
N LYS A 121 0.22 0.71 -23.86
CA LYS A 121 1.04 0.60 -25.08
C LYS A 121 1.29 -0.86 -25.46
N LYS A 122 1.63 -1.72 -24.50
CA LYS A 122 1.84 -3.16 -24.74
C LYS A 122 0.56 -3.88 -25.14
N VAL A 123 -0.55 -3.58 -24.46
CA VAL A 123 -1.85 -4.22 -24.71
C VAL A 123 -2.39 -3.81 -26.09
N LYS A 124 -2.36 -2.52 -26.45
CA LYS A 124 -2.80 -2.04 -27.77
C LYS A 124 -1.98 -2.66 -28.91
N GLY A 125 -0.68 -2.87 -28.72
CA GLY A 125 0.15 -3.57 -29.71
C GLY A 125 -0.25 -5.03 -29.97
N LYS A 126 -0.84 -5.70 -28.95
CA LYS A 126 -1.31 -7.09 -29.03
C LYS A 126 -2.79 -7.22 -29.41
N ASN A 127 -3.61 -6.21 -29.13
CA ASN A 127 -5.06 -6.22 -29.32
C ASN A 127 -5.47 -5.82 -30.76
N ARG A 128 -5.01 -6.55 -31.77
CA ARG A 128 -5.34 -6.26 -33.18
C ARG A 128 -6.80 -6.65 -33.48
N GLY A 129 -7.66 -5.65 -33.68
CA GLY A 129 -9.07 -5.84 -34.03
C GLY A 129 -10.02 -6.07 -32.85
N GLY A 130 -9.54 -5.95 -31.60
CA GLY A 130 -10.37 -6.03 -30.41
C GLY A 130 -10.98 -4.70 -30.00
N ILE A 131 -11.74 -4.73 -28.90
CA ILE A 131 -12.40 -3.56 -28.31
C ILE A 131 -11.36 -2.51 -27.89
N ASP A 132 -11.69 -1.22 -28.02
CA ASP A 132 -10.84 -0.15 -27.52
C ASP A 132 -10.68 -0.23 -25.98
N ILE A 133 -9.44 -0.34 -25.53
CA ILE A 133 -9.10 -0.46 -24.12
C ILE A 133 -8.73 0.93 -23.61
N LYS A 134 -9.50 1.42 -22.64
CA LYS A 134 -9.29 2.73 -22.00
C LYS A 134 -8.35 2.61 -20.80
N PRO A 135 -7.64 3.69 -20.42
CA PRO A 135 -6.78 3.72 -19.23
C PRO A 135 -7.48 3.23 -17.96
N ALA A 136 -8.75 3.60 -17.77
CA ALA A 136 -9.55 3.17 -16.62
C ALA A 136 -9.73 1.65 -16.53
N HIS A 137 -9.86 0.95 -17.67
CA HIS A 137 -9.97 -0.50 -17.69
C HIS A 137 -8.69 -1.14 -17.15
N VAL A 138 -7.52 -0.66 -17.59
CA VAL A 138 -6.23 -1.15 -17.09
C VAL A 138 -6.06 -0.83 -15.61
N LYS A 139 -6.34 0.42 -15.21
CA LYS A 139 -6.19 0.88 -13.82
C LYS A 139 -7.03 0.07 -12.84
N ASN A 140 -8.24 -0.33 -13.23
CA ASN A 140 -9.13 -1.13 -12.37
C ASN A 140 -8.62 -2.56 -12.09
N HIS A 141 -7.58 -3.02 -12.79
CA HIS A 141 -6.93 -4.32 -12.52
C HIS A 141 -5.59 -4.18 -11.77
N LEU A 142 -5.23 -2.96 -11.35
CA LEU A 142 -4.00 -2.71 -10.61
C LEU A 142 -4.25 -2.62 -9.11
N TRP A 143 -3.40 -3.32 -8.36
CA TRP A 143 -3.18 -3.08 -6.94
C TRP A 143 -1.78 -2.51 -6.74
N ILE A 144 -1.67 -1.23 -6.41
CA ILE A 144 -0.38 -0.55 -6.29
C ILE A 144 -0.01 -0.32 -4.82
N PHE A 145 1.23 -0.62 -4.49
CA PHE A 145 1.83 -0.37 -3.18
C PHE A 145 2.95 0.65 -3.35
N ILE A 146 2.99 1.70 -2.52
CA ILE A 146 4.00 2.76 -2.62
C ILE A 146 4.55 3.09 -1.25
N ASN A 147 5.87 3.12 -1.12
CA ASN A 147 6.54 3.74 0.02
C ASN A 147 7.45 4.83 -0.52
N CYS A 148 7.20 6.08 -0.12
CA CYS A 148 8.02 7.19 -0.59
C CYS A 148 8.38 8.23 0.46
N LEU A 149 9.48 8.93 0.18
CA LEU A 149 9.96 10.06 0.95
C LEU A 149 9.79 11.34 0.13
N VAL A 150 8.87 12.20 0.60
CA VAL A 150 8.52 13.47 -0.07
C VAL A 150 8.99 14.62 0.81
N GLU A 151 9.65 15.60 0.21
CA GLU A 151 10.05 16.83 0.89
C GLU A 151 8.84 17.74 1.07
N ASN A 152 8.60 18.16 2.33
CA ASN A 152 7.53 19.08 2.70
C ASN A 152 6.16 18.72 2.08
N PRO A 153 5.62 17.50 2.33
CA PRO A 153 4.35 17.09 1.75
C PRO A 153 3.19 17.90 2.32
N GLU A 154 2.24 18.22 1.46
CA GLU A 154 0.96 18.85 1.81
C GLU A 154 -0.18 17.84 1.73
N PHE A 155 -1.21 18.04 2.55
CA PHE A 155 -2.37 17.15 2.65
C PHE A 155 -3.65 17.98 2.78
N ASP A 156 -4.77 17.42 2.30
CA ASP A 156 -6.08 18.09 2.33
C ASP A 156 -6.58 18.39 3.76
N SER A 157 -6.07 17.67 4.77
CA SER A 157 -6.48 17.85 6.16
C SER A 157 -5.42 17.36 7.16
N GLN A 158 -5.66 17.64 8.44
CA GLN A 158 -4.77 17.22 9.53
C GLN A 158 -4.65 15.70 9.68
N THR A 159 -5.64 14.93 9.23
CA THR A 159 -5.54 13.45 9.25
C THR A 159 -4.52 12.92 8.24
N LYS A 160 -4.10 13.79 7.31
CA LYS A 160 -3.23 13.47 6.18
C LYS A 160 -3.84 12.36 5.33
#